data_AF-A0A9Q4CRH7-F1
#
_entry.id   AF-A0A9Q4CRH7-F1
#
_cell.length_a   1.000
_cell.length_b   1.000
_cell.length_c   1.000
_cell.angle_alpha   90.00
_cell.angle_beta   90.00
_cell.angle_gamma   90.00
#
_symmetry.space_group_name_H-M   'P 1'
#
loop_
_entity.id
_entity.type
_entity.pdbx_description
1 polymer ?
#
loop_
_entity_poly.entity_id
_entity_poly.type
_entity_poly.pdbx_seq_one_letter_code
_entity_poly.pdbx_strand_id
1 'polypeptide(L)'
;MVKTAPVKLLFSSVFLLLLAGYGIYVSITHYLDYFLMKDKIEFSFLTGMFGFGSPLIIYFAYFGFILSRNIKPTKKTITTAKYLAGIAIAGMVFSLFFSGYINVKLTSKGYLTCDKKSIFSPNEYVISKNTCR
;
A
#
# COMPACT_ATOMS: atom_id res chain seq x y z
N MET A 1 21.73 -29.42 -16.97
CA MET A 1 21.80 -28.43 -15.86
C MET A 1 20.59 -27.52 -15.94
N VAL A 2 19.64 -27.63 -15.01
CA VAL A 2 18.49 -26.71 -14.93
C VAL A 2 19.03 -25.35 -14.56
N LYS A 3 18.79 -24.34 -15.41
CA LYS A 3 19.10 -22.93 -15.15
C LYS A 3 18.39 -22.58 -13.82
N THR A 4 19.11 -22.41 -12.71
CA THR A 4 18.52 -22.17 -11.37
C THR A 4 18.09 -20.71 -11.17
N ALA A 5 18.65 -19.77 -11.94
CA ALA A 5 18.28 -18.35 -11.96
C ALA A 5 16.81 -18.04 -12.32
N PRO A 6 16.17 -18.66 -13.35
CA PRO A 6 14.79 -18.35 -13.70
C PRO A 6 13.77 -18.76 -12.63
N VAL A 7 14.00 -19.85 -11.90
CA VAL A 7 13.06 -20.33 -10.87
C VAL A 7 13.00 -19.36 -9.69
N LYS A 8 14.16 -18.85 -9.23
CA LYS A 8 14.22 -17.86 -8.13
C LYS A 8 13.49 -16.56 -8.49
N LEU A 9 13.64 -16.09 -9.73
CA LEU A 9 12.95 -14.90 -10.23
C LEU A 9 11.43 -15.10 -10.27
N LEU A 10 10.96 -16.27 -10.72
CA LEU A 10 9.53 -16.60 -10.71
C LEU A 10 8.94 -16.57 -9.30
N PHE A 11 9.60 -17.21 -8.33
CA PHE A 11 9.13 -17.19 -6.93
C PHE A 11 9.11 -15.77 -6.37
N SER A 12 10.15 -14.96 -6.63
CA SER A 12 10.18 -13.57 -6.21
C SER A 12 9.04 -12.75 -6.83
N SER A 13 8.76 -12.93 -8.12
CA SER A 13 7.63 -12.28 -8.79
C SER A 13 6.28 -12.64 -8.18
N VAL A 14 6.04 -13.93 -7.91
CA VAL A 14 4.79 -14.38 -7.28
C VAL A 14 4.66 -13.77 -5.89
N PHE A 15 5.73 -13.78 -5.09
CA PHE A 15 5.75 -13.16 -3.77
C PHE A 15 5.41 -11.66 -3.83
N LEU A 16 6.01 -10.93 -4.76
CA LEU A 16 5.73 -9.50 -4.96
C LEU A 16 4.27 -9.24 -5.38
N LEU A 17 3.68 -10.10 -6.22
CA LEU A 17 2.25 -10.00 -6.58
C LEU A 17 1.35 -10.22 -5.36
N LEU A 18 1.65 -11.21 -4.52
CA LEU A 18 0.89 -11.46 -3.29
C LEU A 18 1.02 -10.28 -2.32
N LEU A 19 2.22 -9.73 -2.17
CA LEU A 19 2.46 -8.55 -1.34
C LEU A 19 1.67 -7.33 -1.84
N ALA A 20 1.67 -7.07 -3.15
CA ALA A 20 0.88 -6.00 -3.74
C ALA A 20 -0.63 -6.22 -3.55
N GLY A 21 -1.11 -7.45 -3.77
CA GLY A 21 -2.51 -7.82 -3.55
C GLY A 21 -2.96 -7.58 -2.11
N TYR A 22 -2.14 -8.01 -1.14
CA TYR A 22 -2.40 -7.76 0.28
C TYR A 22 -2.38 -6.25 0.60
N GLY A 23 -1.40 -5.51 0.09
CA GLY A 23 -1.31 -4.06 0.28
C GLY A 23 -2.52 -3.30 -0.28
N ILE A 24 -2.98 -3.67 -1.47
CA ILE A 24 -4.21 -3.12 -2.08
C ILE A 24 -5.42 -3.43 -1.22
N TYR A 25 -5.58 -4.70 -0.80
CA TYR A 25 -6.69 -5.13 0.04
C TYR A 25 -6.78 -4.30 1.32
N VAL A 26 -5.67 -4.23 2.08
CA VAL A 26 -5.57 -3.45 3.33
C VAL A 26 -5.84 -1.96 3.08
N SER A 27 -5.27 -1.40 2.01
CA SER A 27 -5.51 0.00 1.66
C SER A 27 -6.99 0.27 1.41
N ILE A 28 -7.63 -0.52 0.55
CA ILE A 28 -9.04 -0.35 0.17
C ILE A 28 -9.95 -0.50 1.39
N THR A 29 -9.74 -1.51 2.23
CA THR A 29 -10.56 -1.72 3.43
C THR A 29 -10.54 -0.50 4.34
N HIS A 30 -9.35 0.06 4.61
CA HIS A 30 -9.21 1.23 5.47
C HIS A 30 -9.80 2.51 4.85
N TYR A 31 -9.66 2.70 3.54
CA TYR A 31 -10.33 3.81 2.85
C TYR A 31 -11.86 3.66 2.91
N LEU A 32 -12.38 2.45 2.70
CA LEU A 32 -13.82 2.18 2.80
C LEU A 32 -14.33 2.39 4.22
N ASP A 33 -13.61 1.92 5.24
CA ASP A 33 -13.98 2.14 6.64
C ASP A 33 -14.09 3.63 6.96
N TYR A 34 -13.16 4.43 6.45
CA TYR A 34 -13.21 5.88 6.57
C TYR A 34 -14.40 6.50 5.82
N PHE A 35 -14.61 6.17 4.55
CA PHE A 35 -15.69 6.77 3.74
C PHE A 35 -17.08 6.36 4.21
N LEU A 36 -17.23 5.14 4.73
CA LEU A 36 -18.47 4.63 5.32
C LEU A 36 -18.67 5.08 6.77
N MET A 37 -17.72 5.83 7.35
CA MET A 37 -17.79 6.38 8.70
C MET A 37 -18.12 5.30 9.75
N LYS A 38 -17.40 4.17 9.69
CA LYS A 38 -17.60 3.07 10.64
C LYS A 38 -17.22 3.50 12.06
N ASP A 39 -17.80 2.81 13.05
CA ASP A 39 -17.54 3.08 14.48
C ASP A 39 -16.06 2.97 14.87
N LYS A 40 -15.32 2.16 14.11
CA LYS A 40 -13.87 2.00 14.19
C LYS A 40 -13.24 2.20 12.81
N ILE A 41 -12.26 3.10 12.74
CA ILE A 41 -11.51 3.41 11.53
C ILE A 41 -10.03 3.28 11.84
N GLU A 42 -9.34 2.45 11.07
CA GLU A 42 -7.88 2.36 11.12
C GLU A 42 -7.31 3.10 9.91
N PHE A 43 -6.53 4.15 10.14
CA PHE A 43 -5.96 4.93 9.05
C PHE A 43 -4.57 5.49 9.37
N SER A 44 -3.68 5.44 8.39
CA SER A 44 -2.35 6.05 8.47
C SER A 44 -1.80 6.43 7.10
N PHE A 45 -0.68 7.14 7.10
CA PHE A 45 0.06 7.39 5.87
C PHE A 45 0.49 6.09 5.17
N LEU A 46 0.77 5.02 5.94
CA LEU A 46 1.15 3.70 5.39
C LEU A 46 0.00 3.09 4.59
N THR A 47 -1.25 3.28 5.02
CA THR A 47 -2.44 2.82 4.31
C THR A 47 -2.42 3.33 2.86
N GLY A 48 -2.27 4.64 2.68
CA GLY A 48 -2.19 5.23 1.35
C GLY A 48 -0.91 4.83 0.60
N MET A 49 0.24 4.73 1.30
CA MET A 49 1.49 4.28 0.69
C MET A 49 1.38 2.86 0.10
N PHE A 50 0.71 1.93 0.80
CA PHE A 50 0.45 0.59 0.27
C PHE A 50 -0.44 0.63 -0.97
N GLY A 51 -1.51 1.45 -0.97
CA GLY A 51 -2.35 1.63 -2.15
C GLY A 51 -1.60 2.18 -3.37
N PHE A 52 -0.96 3.35 -3.22
CA PHE A 52 -0.26 4.03 -4.31
C PHE A 52 1.07 3.37 -4.72
N GLY A 53 1.73 2.64 -3.82
CA GLY A 53 2.96 1.90 -4.09
C GLY A 53 2.72 0.56 -4.80
N SER A 54 1.54 -0.03 -4.65
CA SER A 54 1.22 -1.35 -5.22
C SER A 54 1.37 -1.46 -6.74
N PRO A 55 0.97 -0.47 -7.56
CA PRO A 55 1.22 -0.49 -9.01
C PRO A 55 2.71 -0.66 -9.36
N LEU A 56 3.61 -0.02 -8.61
CA LEU A 56 5.06 -0.14 -8.81
C LEU A 56 5.57 -1.54 -8.39
N ILE A 57 5.03 -2.11 -7.31
CA ILE A 57 5.36 -3.48 -6.88
C ILE A 57 4.90 -4.50 -7.94
N ILE A 58 3.70 -4.35 -8.49
CA ILE A 58 3.17 -5.19 -9.58
C ILE A 58 4.08 -5.10 -10.81
N TYR A 59 4.57 -3.89 -11.13
CA TYR A 59 5.55 -3.72 -12.20
C TYR A 59 6.84 -4.50 -11.96
N PHE A 60 7.42 -4.44 -10.76
CA PHE A 60 8.62 -5.21 -10.44
C PHE A 60 8.36 -6.72 -10.50
N ALA A 61 7.18 -7.17 -10.08
CA ALA A 61 6.78 -8.55 -10.22
C ALA A 61 6.71 -8.98 -11.69
N TYR A 62 6.07 -8.19 -12.55
CA TYR A 62 6.01 -8.42 -13.99
C TYR A 62 7.41 -8.41 -14.64
N PHE A 63 8.27 -7.50 -14.21
CA PHE A 63 9.66 -7.43 -14.69
C PHE A 63 10.45 -8.69 -14.34
N GLY A 64 10.35 -9.16 -13.09
CA GLY A 64 10.97 -10.44 -12.68
C GLY A 64 10.43 -11.64 -13.47
N PHE A 65 9.15 -11.63 -13.83
CA PHE A 65 8.52 -12.68 -14.63
C PHE A 65 9.09 -12.70 -16.06
N ILE A 66 9.18 -11.55 -16.72
CA ILE A 66 9.81 -11.40 -18.05
C ILE A 66 11.26 -11.90 -18.02
N LEU A 67 12.05 -11.48 -17.03
CA LEU A 67 13.45 -11.87 -16.91
C LEU A 67 13.62 -13.39 -16.70
N SER A 68 12.72 -14.01 -15.93
CA SER A 68 12.73 -15.47 -15.74
C SER A 68 12.52 -16.24 -17.05
N ARG A 69 11.79 -15.66 -18.00
CA ARG A 69 11.54 -16.23 -19.34
C ARG A 69 12.63 -15.84 -20.34
N ASN A 70 13.70 -15.15 -19.91
CA ASN A 70 14.76 -14.59 -20.75
C ASN A 70 14.23 -13.63 -21.84
N ILE A 71 13.08 -13.01 -21.60
CA ILE A 71 12.52 -11.99 -22.50
C ILE A 71 13.26 -10.68 -22.23
N LYS A 72 13.72 -10.00 -23.28
CA LYS A 72 14.41 -8.71 -23.13
C LYS A 72 13.39 -7.60 -22.83
N PRO A 73 13.59 -6.77 -21.80
CA PRO A 73 12.70 -5.66 -21.51
C PRO A 73 12.75 -4.63 -22.64
N THR A 74 11.58 -4.16 -23.07
CA THR A 74 11.46 -3.11 -24.09
C THR A 74 11.63 -1.72 -23.46
N LYS A 75 11.98 -0.72 -24.28
CA LYS A 75 12.03 0.70 -23.85
C LYS A 75 10.71 1.14 -23.21
N LYS A 76 9.57 0.68 -23.74
CA LYS A 76 8.23 0.97 -23.17
C LYS A 76 8.11 0.48 -21.74
N THR A 77 8.51 -0.76 -21.46
CA THR A 77 8.53 -1.34 -20.10
C THR A 77 9.35 -0.49 -19.13
N ILE A 78 10.51 0.00 -19.55
CA ILE A 78 11.36 0.85 -18.69
C ILE A 78 10.70 2.22 -18.46
N THR A 79 10.13 2.81 -19.51
CA THR A 79 9.40 4.08 -19.40
C THR A 79 8.18 3.98 -18.47
N THR A 80 7.45 2.87 -18.48
CA THR A 80 6.33 2.62 -17.55
C THR A 80 6.78 2.68 -16.09
N ALA A 81 7.97 2.16 -15.76
CA ALA A 81 8.52 2.24 -14.40
C ALA A 81 8.65 3.68 -13.91
N LYS A 82 9.06 4.60 -14.79
CA LYS A 82 9.23 6.02 -14.43
C LYS A 82 7.90 6.67 -14.04
N TYR A 83 6.84 6.40 -14.80
CA TYR A 83 5.51 6.92 -14.49
C TYR A 83 4.96 6.32 -13.19
N LEU A 84 5.12 5.01 -13.01
CA LEU A 84 4.69 4.33 -11.78
C LEU A 84 5.46 4.80 -10.54
N ALA A 85 6.76 5.05 -10.67
CA ALA A 85 7.56 5.67 -9.62
C ALA A 85 7.06 7.08 -9.29
N GLY A 86 6.73 7.88 -10.30
CA GLY A 86 6.11 9.19 -10.12
C GLY A 86 4.78 9.11 -9.34
N ILE A 87 3.91 8.17 -9.70
CA ILE A 87 2.64 7.91 -9.00
C ILE A 87 2.89 7.49 -7.55
N ALA A 88 3.85 6.59 -7.31
CA ALA A 88 4.18 6.14 -5.97
C ALA A 88 4.69 7.29 -5.09
N ILE A 89 5.56 8.16 -5.62
CA ILE A 89 6.08 9.34 -4.92
C ILE A 89 4.95 10.33 -4.63
N ALA A 90 4.17 10.70 -5.66
CA ALA A 90 3.04 11.62 -5.49
C ALA A 90 2.00 11.07 -4.50
N GLY A 91 1.72 9.78 -4.58
CA GLY A 91 0.83 9.07 -3.67
C GLY A 91 1.35 9.03 -2.24
N MET A 92 2.66 8.86 -2.03
CA MET A 92 3.28 8.92 -0.71
C MET A 92 3.11 10.32 -0.09
N VAL A 93 3.38 11.38 -0.86
CA VAL A 93 3.20 12.77 -0.42
C VAL A 93 1.72 13.03 -0.09
N PHE A 94 0.81 12.64 -0.99
CA PHE A 94 -0.63 12.74 -0.76
C PHE A 94 -1.06 11.99 0.51
N SER A 95 -0.56 10.77 0.72
CA SER A 95 -0.91 9.94 1.88
C SER A 95 -0.47 10.57 3.21
N LEU A 96 0.68 11.24 3.23
CA LEU A 96 1.16 11.99 4.38
C LEU A 96 0.16 13.11 4.76
N PHE A 97 -0.17 13.98 3.82
CA PHE A 97 -1.09 15.09 4.06
C PHE A 97 -2.51 14.61 4.35
N PHE A 98 -2.98 13.60 3.62
CA PHE A 98 -4.32 13.05 3.77
C PHE A 98 -4.50 12.37 5.12
N SER A 99 -3.47 11.69 5.65
CA SER A 99 -3.49 11.15 7.01
C SER A 99 -3.67 12.24 8.07
N GLY A 100 -3.03 13.40 7.90
CA GLY A 100 -3.21 14.56 8.79
C GLY A 100 -4.63 15.14 8.67
N TYR A 101 -5.12 15.31 7.44
CA TYR A 101 -6.49 15.76 7.19
C TYR A 101 -7.55 14.86 7.83
N ILE A 102 -7.40 13.53 7.71
CA ILE A 102 -8.30 12.56 8.32
C ILE A 102 -8.32 12.72 9.83
N ASN A 103 -7.16 12.88 10.46
CA ASN A 103 -7.08 13.07 11.91
C ASN A 103 -7.91 14.27 12.36
N VAL A 104 -7.70 15.43 11.73
CA VAL A 104 -8.44 16.67 12.06
C VAL A 104 -9.94 16.49 11.84
N LYS A 105 -10.33 15.88 10.71
CA LYS A 105 -11.74 15.70 10.35
C LYS A 105 -12.48 14.69 11.21
N LEU A 106 -11.83 13.60 11.62
CA LEU A 106 -12.45 12.60 12.48
C LEU A 106 -12.56 13.14 13.92
N THR A 107 -11.52 13.81 14.41
CA THR A 107 -11.54 14.45 15.73
C THR A 107 -12.63 15.52 15.83
N SER A 108 -12.83 16.33 14.79
CA SER A 108 -13.92 17.32 14.77
C SER A 108 -15.32 16.71 14.71
N LYS A 109 -15.44 15.44 14.31
CA LYS A 109 -16.68 14.65 14.34
C LYS A 109 -16.86 13.84 15.62
N GLY A 110 -16.00 14.03 16.63
CA GLY A 110 -16.11 13.36 17.92
C GLY A 110 -15.43 11.99 18.01
N TYR A 111 -14.67 11.57 16.99
CA TYR A 111 -13.85 10.36 17.10
C TYR A 111 -12.66 10.62 18.02
N LEU A 112 -12.31 9.61 18.80
CA LEU A 112 -11.17 9.58 19.70
C LEU A 112 -10.07 8.71 19.09
N THR A 113 -8.82 9.14 19.22
CA THR A 113 -7.67 8.35 18.77
C THR A 113 -7.20 7.47 19.92
N CYS A 114 -6.98 6.17 19.66
CA CYS A 114 -6.41 5.24 20.63
C CYS A 114 -4.87 5.35 20.68
N ASP A 115 -4.28 4.97 21.82
CA ASP A 115 -2.83 4.93 21.96
C ASP A 115 -2.23 3.86 21.04
N LYS A 116 -1.17 4.25 20.33
CA LYS A 116 -0.48 3.35 19.41
C LYS A 116 0.50 2.47 20.15
N LYS A 117 0.48 1.18 19.81
CA LYS A 117 1.51 0.21 20.25
C LYS A 117 2.84 0.41 19.52
N SER A 118 2.84 1.02 18.33
CA SER A 118 4.05 1.25 17.53
C SER A 118 3.91 2.48 16.64
N ILE A 119 5.05 3.09 16.28
CA ILE A 119 5.11 4.19 15.30
C ILE A 119 4.60 3.72 13.92
N PHE A 120 4.81 2.44 13.59
CA PHE A 120 4.38 1.84 12.33
C PHE A 120 2.94 1.34 12.35
N SER A 121 2.24 1.35 13.50
CA SER A 121 0.84 0.94 13.52
C SER A 121 -0.05 2.07 13.00
N PRO A 122 -1.15 1.74 12.29
CA PRO A 122 -2.12 2.74 11.90
C PRO A 122 -2.70 3.46 13.12
N ASN A 123 -3.22 4.69 12.92
CA ASN A 123 -4.02 5.31 13.97
C ASN A 123 -5.36 4.59 14.01
N GLU A 124 -5.84 4.27 15.20
CA GLU A 124 -7.17 3.76 15.43
C GLU A 124 -8.05 4.89 15.93
N TYR A 125 -9.13 5.16 15.20
CA TYR A 125 -10.14 6.16 15.52
C TYR A 125 -11.43 5.45 15.90
N VAL A 126 -11.96 5.77 17.08
CA VAL A 126 -13.19 5.15 17.63
C VAL A 126 -14.15 6.19 18.16
N ILE A 127 -15.44 5.88 18.16
CA ILE A 127 -16.47 6.77 18.76
C ILE A 127 -16.39 6.76 20.30
N SER A 128 -15.96 5.64 20.91
CA SER A 128 -15.89 5.50 22.36
C SER A 128 -14.61 4.78 22.80
N LYS A 129 -13.93 5.29 23.85
CA LYS A 129 -12.63 4.76 24.32
C LYS A 129 -12.69 3.30 24.76
N ASN A 130 -13.85 2.79 25.16
CA ASN A 130 -14.04 1.39 25.54
C ASN A 130 -13.88 0.40 24.36
N THR A 131 -13.83 0.90 23.13
CA THR A 131 -13.61 0.09 21.93
C THR A 131 -12.16 0.08 21.43
N CYS A 132 -11.24 0.81 22.10
CA CYS A 132 -9.80 0.75 21.85
C CYS A 132 -9.23 -0.64 22.24
N ARG A 133 -8.25 -1.15 21.47
CA ARG A 133 -7.73 -2.53 21.59
C ARG A 133 -6.23 -2.64 21.84
#